data_AF-A0A165FEP9-F1
#
_entry.id   AF-A0A165FEP9-F1
#
_cell.length_a   1.000
_cell.length_b   1.000
_cell.length_c   1.000
_cell.angle_alpha   90.00
_cell.angle_beta   90.00
_cell.angle_gamma   90.00
#
_symmetry.space_group_name_H-M   'P 1'
#
loop_
_entity.id
_entity.type
_entity.pdbx_description
1 polymer ?
#
loop_
_entity_poly.entity_id
_entity_poly.type
_entity_poly.pdbx_seq_one_letter_code
_entity_poly.pdbx_strand_id
1 'polypeptide(L)' 'GEINWDCPCLGGMAHGPCGQEFREAFSCFVYSSEEPKGINCVEKFKGMQDCFRAHPDVYGE' A
#
# COMPACT_ATOMS: atom_id res chain seq x y z
N GLY A 1 -8.68 -9.35 -11.74
CA GLY A 1 -8.54 -9.76 -10.33
C GLY A 1 -9.07 -8.62 -9.49
N GLU A 2 -9.89 -8.92 -8.49
CA GLU A 2 -10.42 -7.91 -7.56
C GLU A 2 -9.67 -8.03 -6.22
N ILE A 3 -9.34 -6.90 -5.60
CA ILE A 3 -8.65 -6.87 -4.32
C ILE A 3 -9.70 -6.73 -3.22
N ASN A 4 -9.72 -7.67 -2.28
CA ASN A 4 -10.58 -7.59 -1.10
C ASN A 4 -9.89 -6.74 -0.02
N TRP A 5 -10.26 -5.46 0.08
CA TRP A 5 -9.72 -4.51 1.06
C TRP A 5 -10.12 -4.81 2.51
N ASP A 6 -11.15 -5.64 2.72
CA ASP A 6 -11.62 -6.08 4.03
C ASP A 6 -10.98 -7.41 4.46
N CYS A 7 -10.03 -7.94 3.67
CA CYS A 7 -9.29 -9.12 4.06
C CYS A 7 -8.49 -8.85 5.35
N PRO A 8 -8.64 -9.68 6.39
CA PRO A 8 -7.82 -9.58 7.61
C PRO A 8 -6.31 -9.62 7.32
N CYS A 9 -5.92 -10.24 6.20
CA CYS A 9 -4.55 -10.30 5.72
C CYS A 9 -3.91 -8.94 5.41
N LEU A 10 -4.72 -7.91 5.13
CA LEU A 10 -4.24 -6.54 4.86
C LEU A 10 -4.12 -5.70 6.14
N GLY A 11 -4.44 -6.27 7.31
CA GLY A 11 -4.21 -5.64 8.61
C GLY A 11 -4.92 -4.31 8.79
N GLY A 12 -6.02 -4.06 8.07
CA GLY A 12 -6.73 -2.78 8.11
C GLY A 12 -5.97 -1.59 7.51
N MET A 13 -4.80 -1.80 6.89
CA MET A 13 -3.99 -0.72 6.30
C MET A 13 -4.74 0.07 5.23
N ALA A 14 -5.70 -0.58 4.55
CA ALA A 14 -6.54 0.05 3.55
C ALA A 14 -7.52 1.08 4.12
N HIS A 15 -7.79 1.09 5.43
CA HIS A 15 -8.82 1.95 6.04
C HIS A 15 -8.27 3.03 6.98
N GLY A 16 -6.95 3.12 7.11
CA GLY A 16 -6.27 4.13 7.93
C GLY A 16 -6.00 5.46 7.21
N PRO A 17 -5.32 6.41 7.89
CA PRO A 17 -4.97 7.71 7.31
C PRO A 17 -4.14 7.60 6.01
N CYS A 18 -3.31 6.58 5.89
CA CYS A 18 -2.54 6.28 4.66
C CYS A 18 -3.18 5.20 3.78
N GLY A 19 -4.48 4.95 3.95
CA GLY A 19 -5.19 3.89 3.25
C GLY A 19 -5.29 4.12 1.75
N GLN A 20 -5.27 5.38 1.29
CA GLN A 20 -5.27 5.67 -0.13
C GLN A 20 -3.94 5.27 -0.78
N GLU A 21 -2.82 5.68 -0.19
CA GLU A 21 -1.47 5.38 -0.64
C GLU A 21 -1.23 3.87 -0.63
N PHE A 22 -1.69 3.18 0.42
CA PHE A 22 -1.67 1.73 0.50
C PHE A 22 -2.46 1.08 -0.64
N ARG A 23 -3.71 1.50 -0.88
CA ARG A 23 -4.54 0.95 -1.94
C ARG A 23 -3.90 1.15 -3.31
N GLU A 24 -3.31 2.31 -3.57
CA GLU A 24 -2.64 2.61 -4.83
C GLU A 24 -1.39 1.77 -5.05
N ALA A 25 -0.51 1.68 -4.04
CA ALA A 25 0.71 0.89 -4.12
C ALA A 25 0.41 -0.61 -4.24
N PHE A 26 -0.52 -1.11 -3.43
CA PHE A 26 -0.89 -2.52 -3.41
C PHE A 26 -1.63 -2.93 -4.69
N SER A 27 -2.53 -2.07 -5.20
CA SER A 27 -3.17 -2.31 -6.51
C SER A 27 -2.15 -2.37 -7.64
N CYS A 28 -1.20 -1.42 -7.66
CA CYS A 28 -0.13 -1.43 -8.65
C CYS A 28 0.67 -2.74 -8.58
N PHE A 29 1.05 -3.18 -7.38
CA PHE A 29 1.79 -4.43 -7.19
C PHE A 29 0.99 -5.64 -7.69
N VAL A 30 -0.28 -5.77 -7.30
CA VAL A 30 -1.14 -6.90 -7.68
C VAL A 30 -1.27 -7.01 -9.20
N TYR A 31 -1.46 -5.88 -9.89
CA TYR A 31 -1.63 -5.81 -11.34
C TYR A 31 -0.32 -5.71 -12.14
N SER A 32 0.83 -5.52 -11.49
CA SER A 32 2.11 -5.48 -12.18
C SER A 32 2.41 -6.80 -12.89
N SER A 33 2.72 -6.68 -14.18
CA SER A 33 3.23 -7.77 -15.04
C SER A 33 4.75 -7.72 -15.26
N GLU A 34 5.44 -6.73 -14.68
CA GLU A 34 6.89 -6.58 -14.81
C GLU A 34 7.67 -7.66 -14.07
N GLU A 35 8.91 -7.91 -14.49
CA GLU A 35 9.87 -8.78 -13.82
C GLU A 35 11.11 -7.97 -13.41
N PRO A 36 11.35 -7.74 -12.10
CA PRO A 36 10.61 -8.26 -10.96
C PRO A 36 9.25 -7.56 -10.74
N LYS A 37 8.29 -8.33 -10.20
CA LYS A 37 6.92 -7.84 -9.95
C LYS A 37 6.92 -6.60 -9.06
N GLY A 38 6.28 -5.53 -9.53
CA GLY A 38 6.12 -4.29 -8.79
C GLY A 38 7.27 -3.30 -8.92
N ILE A 39 8.26 -3.55 -9.78
CA ILE A 39 9.36 -2.59 -10.02
C ILE A 39 8.86 -1.24 -10.56
N ASN A 40 7.76 -1.24 -11.30
CA ASN A 40 7.07 -0.04 -11.77
C ASN A 40 6.26 0.67 -10.67
N CYS A 41 6.12 0.08 -9.48
CA CYS A 41 5.31 0.59 -8.39
C CYS A 41 6.14 1.24 -7.27
N VAL A 42 7.47 1.28 -7.39
CA VAL A 42 8.40 1.77 -6.36
C VAL A 42 8.03 3.17 -5.87
N GLU A 43 7.70 4.09 -6.76
CA GLU A 43 7.29 5.45 -6.38
C GLU A 43 5.99 5.47 -5.57
N LYS A 44 5.06 4.56 -5.82
CA LYS A 44 3.82 4.44 -5.04
C LYS A 44 4.10 3.90 -3.63
N PHE A 45 4.98 2.91 -3.52
CA PHE A 45 5.44 2.42 -2.22
C PHE A 45 6.20 3.48 -1.43
N LYS A 46 6.97 4.32 -2.11
CA LYS A 46 7.64 5.46 -1.49
C LYS A 46 6.63 6.47 -0.92
N GLY A 47 5.60 6.82 -1.70
CA GLY A 47 4.51 7.70 -1.22
C GLY A 47 3.78 7.13 0.00
N MET A 48 3.51 5.82 0.01
CA MET A 48 2.96 5.13 1.18
C MET A 48 3.89 5.21 2.39
N GLN A 49 5.20 4.99 2.20
CA GLN A 49 6.18 5.10 3.28
C GLN A 49 6.30 6.52 3.82
N ASP A 50 6.24 7.54 2.95
CA ASP A 50 6.26 8.94 3.35
C ASP A 50 5.00 9.31 4.14
N CYS A 51 3.85 8.76 3.77
CA CYS A 51 2.63 8.89 4.57
C CYS A 51 2.77 8.22 5.95
N PHE A 52 3.31 7.00 6.04
CA PHE A 52 3.54 6.34 7.33
C PHE A 52 4.46 7.15 8.25
N ARG A 53 5.50 7.77 7.69
CA ARG A 53 6.40 8.66 8.44
C ARG A 53 5.72 9.94 8.94
N ALA A 54 4.70 10.42 8.23
CA ALA A 54 3.91 11.58 8.63
C ALA A 54 2.89 11.26 9.74
N HIS A 55 2.57 9.97 9.94
CA HIS A 55 1.62 9.48 10.94
C HIS A 55 2.27 8.48 11.91
N PRO A 56 3.34 8.87 12.64
CA PRO A 56 4.06 7.98 13.54
C PRO A 56 3.22 7.53 14.75
N ASP A 57 2.16 8.25 15.07
CA ASP A 57 1.18 7.92 16.11
C ASP A 57 0.30 6.70 15.74
N VAL A 58 0.13 6.43 14.45
CA VAL A 58 -0.67 5.30 13.95
C VAL A 58 0.22 4.15 13.46
N TYR A 59 1.36 4.46 12.83
CA TYR A 59 2.21 3.48 12.14
C TYR A 59 3.61 3.31 12.74
N GLY A 60 3.90 3.93 13.89
CA GLY A 60 5.21 3.91 14.54
C GLY A 60 5.45 2.78 15.54
N GLU A 61 4.53 1.82 15.68
CA GLU A 61 4.66 0.66 16.58
C GLU A 61 5.22 -0.59 15.88
#